data_AF-A0AAI8MNZ7-F1
#
_entry.id   AF-A0AAI8MNZ7-F1
#
_cell.length_a   1.000
_cell.length_b   1.000
_cell.length_c   1.000
_cell.angle_alpha   90.00
_cell.angle_beta   90.00
_cell.angle_gamma   90.00
#
_symmetry.space_group_name_H-M   'P 1'
#
loop_
_entity.id
_entity.type
_entity.pdbx_description
1 polymer ?
#
loop_
_entity_poly.entity_id
_entity_poly.type
_entity_poly.pdbx_seq_one_letter_code
_entity_poly.pdbx_strand_id
1 'polypeptide(L)'
;MKSFLSIFCIGKICLCRAGLYAKNKNWIDTDDYFVNNPDSITTDGKFALLSAVWFWNHTGCYKIADKQTSNNANEIVKQITKKVNGGYNGLDERQKAFKRIRFGTYNITQAQLRSATTDLTKLIESNENLKKGIFSDFK
;
A
#
# COMPACT_ATOMS: atom_id res chain seq x y z
N MET A 1 -4.80 20.23 -1.89
CA MET A 1 -3.92 19.29 -2.64
C MET A 1 -2.43 19.66 -2.65
N LYS A 2 -1.97 20.71 -1.96
CA LYS A 2 -0.54 21.11 -1.94
C LYS A 2 0.36 20.23 -1.06
N SER A 3 -0.18 19.27 -0.31
CA SER A 3 0.57 18.50 0.70
C SER A 3 1.05 17.11 0.27
N PHE A 4 0.56 16.56 -0.86
CA PHE A 4 0.91 15.19 -1.27
C PHE A 4 2.23 15.09 -2.03
N LEU A 5 2.68 16.17 -2.70
CA LEU A 5 3.88 16.16 -3.55
C LEU A 5 5.15 16.68 -2.87
N SER A 6 5.04 17.24 -1.65
CA SER A 6 6.20 17.65 -0.84
C SER A 6 7.00 16.44 -0.29
N ILE A 7 6.58 15.20 -0.54
CA ILE A 7 7.10 14.02 0.17
C ILE A 7 7.88 13.04 -0.71
N PHE A 8 7.79 13.12 -2.04
CA PHE A 8 8.44 12.15 -2.93
C PHE A 8 9.63 12.69 -3.75
N CYS A 9 9.72 14.00 -3.99
CA CYS A 9 10.81 14.62 -4.76
C CYS A 9 11.28 15.94 -4.13
N ILE A 10 11.88 15.87 -2.92
CA ILE A 10 12.46 17.05 -2.28
C ILE A 10 13.90 17.23 -2.81
N GLY A 11 14.04 17.86 -3.98
CA GLY A 11 15.32 18.40 -4.42
C GLY A 11 15.63 18.19 -5.89
N LYS A 12 16.39 19.13 -6.46
CA LYS A 12 16.87 19.11 -7.85
C LYS A 12 17.53 17.78 -8.24
N ILE A 13 18.25 17.16 -7.30
CA ILE A 13 18.89 15.85 -7.49
C ILE A 13 17.87 14.73 -7.77
N CYS A 14 16.72 14.73 -7.09
CA CYS A 14 15.67 13.75 -7.34
C CYS A 14 15.00 13.97 -8.69
N LEU A 15 14.80 15.23 -9.08
CA LEU A 15 14.23 15.60 -10.39
C LEU A 15 15.13 15.17 -11.55
N CYS A 16 16.44 15.42 -11.46
CA CYS A 16 17.42 14.93 -12.44
C CYS A 16 17.37 13.40 -12.57
N ARG A 17 17.35 12.68 -11.45
CA ARG A 17 17.36 11.20 -11.46
C ARG A 17 16.06 10.61 -11.97
N ALA A 18 14.93 11.21 -11.63
CA ALA A 18 13.62 10.84 -12.18
C ALA A 18 13.55 11.13 -13.69
N GLY A 19 14.16 12.23 -14.15
CA GLY A 19 14.26 12.59 -15.57
C GLY A 19 15.09 11.58 -16.35
N LEU A 20 16.26 11.23 -15.84
CA LEU A 20 17.08 10.17 -16.44
C LEU A 20 16.32 8.83 -16.53
N TYR A 21 15.58 8.46 -15.48
CA TYR A 21 14.76 7.26 -15.51
C TYR A 21 13.64 7.32 -16.56
N ALA A 22 12.96 8.47 -16.68
CA ALA A 22 11.91 8.68 -17.66
C ALA A 22 12.42 8.67 -19.10
N LYS A 23 13.59 9.27 -19.35
CA LYS A 23 14.30 9.22 -20.64
C LYS A 23 14.62 7.78 -21.04
N ASN A 24 15.17 6.99 -20.11
CA ASN A 24 15.47 5.57 -20.33
C ASN A 24 14.23 4.70 -20.58
N LYS A 25 13.02 5.21 -20.27
CA LYS A 25 11.75 4.56 -20.58
C LYS A 25 11.09 5.10 -21.85
N ASN A 26 11.72 6.05 -22.55
CA ASN A 26 11.22 6.75 -23.73
C ASN A 26 9.94 7.57 -23.45
N TRP A 27 9.82 8.17 -22.25
CA TRP A 27 8.68 9.02 -21.88
C TRP A 27 8.93 10.50 -22.11
N ILE A 28 10.21 10.89 -22.16
CA ILE A 28 10.69 12.25 -22.36
C ILE A 28 11.99 12.19 -23.16
N ASP A 29 12.33 13.27 -23.86
CA ASP A 29 13.49 13.30 -24.74
C ASP A 29 14.80 13.67 -24.00
N THR A 30 14.70 14.46 -22.93
CA THR A 30 15.84 14.96 -22.17
C THR A 30 15.77 14.57 -20.69
N ASP A 31 16.91 14.33 -20.06
CA ASP A 31 17.03 13.93 -18.66
C ASP A 31 16.91 15.11 -17.67
N ASP A 32 16.96 16.35 -18.18
CA ASP A 32 16.75 17.58 -17.44
C ASP A 32 15.32 18.13 -17.51
N TYR A 33 14.40 17.44 -18.22
CA TYR A 33 13.03 17.91 -18.42
C TYR A 33 12.33 18.31 -17.12
N PHE A 34 12.42 17.49 -16.07
CA PHE A 34 11.78 17.78 -14.78
C PHE A 34 12.50 18.86 -13.96
N VAL A 35 13.76 19.15 -14.27
CA VAL A 35 14.49 20.28 -13.66
C VAL A 35 14.00 21.59 -14.27
N ASN A 36 13.78 21.60 -15.58
CA ASN A 36 13.29 22.75 -16.32
C ASN A 36 11.78 22.95 -16.18
N ASN A 37 11.04 21.87 -15.93
CA ASN A 37 9.57 21.85 -15.80
C ASN A 37 9.15 21.17 -14.49
N PRO A 38 9.50 21.71 -13.31
CA PRO A 38 9.25 21.04 -12.02
C PRO A 38 7.75 20.84 -11.75
N ASP A 39 6.90 21.73 -12.24
CA ASP A 39 5.45 21.65 -12.04
C ASP A 39 4.81 20.46 -12.78
N SER A 40 5.45 19.94 -13.83
CA SER A 40 4.93 18.82 -14.63
C SER A 40 4.70 17.55 -13.80
N ILE A 41 5.50 17.32 -12.75
CA ILE A 41 5.31 16.20 -11.82
C ILE A 41 4.05 16.37 -10.96
N THR A 42 3.60 17.61 -10.75
CA THR A 42 2.40 17.91 -9.95
C THR A 42 1.13 18.00 -10.78
N THR A 43 1.25 18.40 -12.06
CA THR A 43 0.10 18.67 -12.94
C THR A 43 -0.22 17.50 -13.87
N ASP A 44 0.77 16.67 -14.23
CA ASP A 44 0.56 15.47 -15.04
C ASP A 44 0.60 14.20 -14.15
N GLY A 45 -0.53 13.51 -14.08
CA GLY A 45 -0.66 12.26 -13.34
C GLY A 45 0.29 11.15 -13.81
N LYS A 46 0.69 11.15 -15.10
CA LYS A 46 1.66 10.18 -15.64
C LYS A 46 3.04 10.41 -15.03
N PHE A 47 3.50 11.65 -14.96
CA PHE A 47 4.80 11.99 -14.37
C PHE A 47 4.78 11.87 -12.83
N ALA A 48 3.65 12.16 -12.20
CA ALA A 48 3.45 11.88 -10.77
C ALA A 48 3.63 10.37 -10.46
N LEU A 49 2.98 9.50 -11.23
CA LEU A 49 3.11 8.05 -11.03
C LEU A 49 4.51 7.54 -11.37
N LEU A 50 5.10 8.02 -12.47
CA LEU A 50 6.44 7.61 -12.90
C LEU A 50 7.50 7.93 -11.85
N SER A 51 7.47 9.15 -11.30
CA SER A 51 8.39 9.58 -10.24
C SER A 51 8.20 8.75 -8.96
N ALA A 52 6.96 8.42 -8.59
CA ALA A 52 6.68 7.51 -7.47
C ALA A 52 7.25 6.10 -7.70
N VAL A 53 7.07 5.53 -8.91
CA VAL A 53 7.61 4.20 -9.27
C VAL A 53 9.14 4.21 -9.26
N TRP A 54 9.76 5.27 -9.81
CA TRP A 54 11.21 5.43 -9.75
C TRP A 54 11.71 5.43 -8.31
N PHE A 55 11.11 6.24 -7.44
CA PHE A 55 11.51 6.31 -6.04
C PHE A 55 11.37 4.94 -5.35
N TRP A 56 10.23 4.27 -5.57
CA TRP A 56 9.94 2.96 -5.01
C TRP A 56 10.98 1.90 -5.39
N ASN A 57 11.39 1.88 -6.66
CA ASN A 57 12.40 0.97 -7.18
C ASN A 57 13.82 1.35 -6.74
N HIS A 58 14.18 2.63 -6.84
CA HIS A 58 15.50 3.13 -6.53
C HIS A 58 15.86 2.95 -5.05
N THR A 59 14.90 3.21 -4.16
CA THR A 59 15.11 3.05 -2.71
C THR A 59 14.91 1.61 -2.23
N GLY A 60 14.37 0.72 -3.08
CA GLY A 60 14.15 -0.68 -2.73
C GLY A 60 12.99 -0.88 -1.74
N CYS A 61 11.98 -0.01 -1.77
CA CYS A 61 10.79 -0.16 -0.93
C CYS A 61 10.04 -1.47 -1.19
N TYR A 62 10.05 -1.97 -2.44
CA TYR A 62 9.48 -3.28 -2.79
C TYR A 62 10.07 -4.41 -1.94
N LYS A 63 11.39 -4.42 -1.70
CA LYS A 63 12.04 -5.45 -0.87
C LYS A 63 11.54 -5.47 0.57
N ILE A 64 11.08 -4.33 1.08
CA ILE A 64 10.46 -4.23 2.41
C ILE A 64 9.02 -4.74 2.31
N ALA A 65 8.27 -4.30 1.30
CA ALA A 65 6.90 -4.72 1.06
C ALA A 65 6.76 -6.25 0.86
N ASP A 66 7.71 -6.88 0.16
CA ASP A 66 7.70 -8.33 -0.12
C ASP A 66 7.85 -9.18 1.15
N LYS A 67 8.34 -8.62 2.26
CA LYS A 67 8.43 -9.29 3.57
C LYS A 67 7.12 -9.28 4.36
N GLN A 68 6.06 -8.72 3.78
CA GLN A 68 4.77 -8.60 4.44
C GLN A 68 4.07 -9.95 4.56
N THR A 69 3.69 -10.28 5.78
CA THR A 69 2.82 -11.39 6.16
C THR A 69 1.48 -10.86 6.67
N SER A 70 0.53 -11.74 7.00
CA SER A 70 -0.76 -11.35 7.57
C SER A 70 -0.63 -10.60 8.89
N ASN A 71 0.47 -10.79 9.63
CA ASN A 71 0.58 -10.36 11.03
C ASN A 71 1.53 -9.16 11.24
N ASN A 72 2.23 -8.71 10.21
CA ASN A 72 3.25 -7.66 10.34
C ASN A 72 2.98 -6.41 9.48
N ALA A 73 1.80 -6.27 8.88
CA ALA A 73 1.49 -5.20 7.93
C ALA A 73 1.77 -3.78 8.47
N ASN A 74 1.43 -3.52 9.74
CA ASN A 74 1.69 -2.22 10.38
C ASN A 74 3.19 -1.89 10.48
N GLU A 75 4.03 -2.90 10.74
CA GLU A 75 5.48 -2.75 10.81
C GLU A 75 6.10 -2.51 9.42
N ILE A 76 5.56 -3.17 8.38
CA ILE A 76 5.98 -2.94 7.00
C ILE A 76 5.67 -1.50 6.58
N VAL A 77 4.45 -1.02 6.85
CA VAL A 77 4.06 0.38 6.59
C VAL A 77 4.96 1.36 7.36
N LYS A 78 5.32 1.05 8.61
CA LYS A 78 6.22 1.86 9.43
C LYS A 78 7.62 1.95 8.86
N GLN A 79 8.21 0.83 8.44
CA GLN A 79 9.52 0.79 7.79
C GLN A 79 9.55 1.59 6.49
N ILE A 80 8.53 1.42 5.64
CA ILE A 80 8.38 2.18 4.39
C ILE A 80 8.21 3.67 4.68
N THR A 81 7.39 4.04 5.67
CA THR A 81 7.18 5.45 6.07
C THR A 81 8.49 6.12 6.47
N LYS A 82 9.29 5.45 7.31
CA LYS A 82 10.62 5.94 7.69
C LYS A 82 11.52 6.13 6.48
N LYS A 83 11.47 5.22 5.51
CA LYS A 83 12.30 5.29 4.30
C LYS A 83 11.88 6.42 3.36
N VAL A 84 10.58 6.67 3.22
CA VAL A 84 10.02 7.75 2.41
C VAL A 84 10.29 9.11 3.03
N ASN A 85 10.03 9.27 4.34
CA ASN A 85 10.03 10.57 5.01
C ASN A 85 11.27 10.85 5.88
N GLY A 86 12.20 9.91 6.02
CA GLY A 86 13.28 9.98 7.02
C GLY A 86 12.82 9.82 8.48
N GLY A 87 11.51 9.66 8.72
CA GLY A 87 10.89 9.58 10.04
C GLY A 87 9.44 9.07 9.95
N TYR A 88 8.67 9.17 11.03
CA TYR A 88 7.32 8.58 11.12
C TYR A 88 6.17 9.57 10.90
N ASN A 89 6.45 10.74 10.32
CA ASN A 89 5.44 11.75 10.05
C ASN A 89 4.35 11.19 9.12
N GLY A 90 3.09 11.23 9.59
CA GLY A 90 1.92 10.70 8.87
C GLY A 90 1.76 9.18 8.90
N LEU A 91 2.44 8.46 9.82
CA LEU A 91 2.37 7.00 9.91
C LEU A 91 0.95 6.47 10.10
N ASP A 92 0.18 7.07 11.02
CA ASP A 92 -1.19 6.63 11.33
C ASP A 92 -2.10 6.73 10.10
N GLU A 93 -2.06 7.86 9.40
CA GLU A 93 -2.82 8.06 8.16
C GLU A 93 -2.41 7.08 7.05
N ARG A 94 -1.11 6.74 6.96
CA ARG A 94 -0.62 5.73 6.00
C ARG A 94 -1.11 4.33 6.36
N GLN A 95 -1.15 3.96 7.64
CA GLN A 95 -1.67 2.67 8.10
C GLN A 95 -3.18 2.54 7.84
N LYS A 96 -3.95 3.60 8.13
CA LYS A 96 -5.38 3.68 7.78
C LYS A 96 -5.61 3.53 6.29
N ALA A 97 -4.87 4.29 5.46
CA ALA A 97 -4.98 4.22 4.00
C ALA A 97 -4.62 2.82 3.48
N PHE A 98 -3.55 2.21 3.99
CA PHE A 98 -3.15 0.86 3.63
C PHE A 98 -4.27 -0.16 3.96
N LYS A 99 -4.84 -0.10 5.17
CA LYS A 99 -5.93 -0.99 5.58
C LYS A 99 -7.15 -0.83 4.66
N ARG A 100 -7.53 0.41 4.35
CA ARG A 100 -8.64 0.73 3.44
C ARG A 100 -8.42 0.19 2.02
N ILE A 101 -7.20 0.28 1.49
CA ILE A 101 -6.88 -0.23 0.15
C ILE A 101 -6.84 -1.76 0.14
N ARG A 102 -6.22 -2.37 1.16
CA ARG A 102 -6.04 -3.83 1.24
C ARG A 102 -7.34 -4.59 1.40
N PHE A 103 -8.22 -4.09 2.27
CA PHE A 103 -9.47 -4.78 2.59
C PHE A 103 -10.68 -4.13 1.92
N GLY A 104 -10.51 -3.07 1.13
CA GLY A 104 -11.62 -2.31 0.57
C GLY A 104 -12.43 -1.57 1.64
N THR A 105 -13.49 -0.88 1.21
CA THR A 105 -14.48 -0.24 2.09
C THR A 105 -15.57 -1.22 2.50
N TYR A 106 -15.21 -2.37 3.06
CA TYR A 106 -16.21 -3.16 3.78
C TYR A 106 -16.37 -2.53 5.17
N ASN A 107 -17.45 -1.75 5.34
CA ASN A 107 -17.90 -1.22 6.62
C ASN A 107 -18.53 -2.34 7.47
N ILE A 108 -17.81 -3.46 7.64
CA ILE A 108 -18.20 -4.43 8.64
C ILE A 108 -17.47 -4.04 9.92
N THR A 109 -18.21 -3.52 10.88
CA THR A 109 -17.67 -3.26 12.22
C THR A 109 -17.12 -4.57 12.79
N GLN A 110 -16.06 -4.51 13.60
CA GLN A 110 -15.53 -5.71 14.26
C GLN A 110 -16.61 -6.44 15.08
N ALA A 111 -17.64 -5.71 15.53
CA ALA A 111 -18.82 -6.27 16.18
C ALA A 111 -19.68 -7.11 15.21
N GLN A 112 -19.95 -6.61 13.99
CA GLN A 112 -20.69 -7.35 12.96
C GLN A 112 -19.94 -8.59 12.48
N LEU A 113 -18.61 -8.52 12.31
CA LEU A 113 -17.79 -9.71 12.00
C LEU A 113 -17.89 -10.75 13.11
N ARG A 114 -17.79 -10.32 14.39
CA ARG A 114 -17.88 -11.22 15.56
C ARG A 114 -19.27 -11.85 15.69
N SER A 115 -20.34 -11.08 15.44
CA SER A 115 -21.71 -11.60 15.40
C SER A 115 -21.83 -12.69 14.34
N ALA A 116 -21.44 -12.41 13.09
CA ALA A 116 -21.50 -13.36 11.99
C ALA A 116 -20.73 -14.65 12.28
N THR A 117 -19.53 -14.57 12.87
CA THR A 117 -18.80 -15.77 13.31
C THR A 117 -19.52 -16.54 14.42
N THR A 118 -20.15 -15.84 15.37
CA THR A 118 -20.86 -16.48 16.48
C THR A 118 -22.12 -17.20 15.98
N ASP A 119 -22.83 -16.59 15.03
CA ASP A 119 -24.05 -17.16 14.43
C ASP A 119 -23.73 -18.40 13.59
N LEU A 120 -22.61 -18.39 12.84
CA LEU A 120 -22.10 -19.58 12.16
C LEU A 120 -21.73 -20.70 13.15
N THR A 121 -21.02 -20.39 14.24
CA THR A 121 -20.66 -21.40 15.25
C THR A 121 -21.89 -22.03 15.87
N LYS A 122 -22.91 -21.24 16.21
CA LYS A 122 -24.19 -21.74 16.74
C LYS A 122 -24.94 -22.62 15.74
N LEU A 123 -24.91 -22.29 14.45
CA LEU A 123 -25.51 -23.11 13.38
C LEU A 123 -24.79 -24.45 13.18
N ILE A 124 -23.46 -24.45 13.33
CA ILE A 124 -22.67 -25.69 13.29
C ILE A 124 -22.98 -26.53 14.52
N GLU A 125 -23.12 -25.91 15.69
CA GLU A 125 -23.45 -26.59 16.94
C GLU A 125 -24.89 -27.11 16.98
N SER A 126 -25.85 -26.45 16.33
CA SER A 126 -27.24 -26.91 16.28
C SER A 126 -27.48 -28.02 15.25
N ASN A 127 -26.57 -28.21 14.30
CA ASN A 127 -26.63 -29.30 13.33
C ASN A 127 -26.01 -30.58 13.89
N GLU A 128 -26.84 -31.44 14.50
CA GLU A 128 -26.40 -32.75 14.99
C GLU A 128 -25.78 -33.65 13.91
N ASN A 129 -26.22 -33.51 12.65
CA ASN A 129 -25.67 -34.25 11.51
C ASN A 129 -24.23 -33.84 11.16
N LEU A 130 -23.83 -32.58 11.43
CA LEU A 130 -22.46 -32.12 11.26
C LEU A 130 -21.59 -32.51 12.48
N LYS A 131 -22.18 -32.52 13.69
CA LYS A 131 -21.51 -32.95 14.92
C LYS A 131 -21.10 -34.41 14.92
N LYS A 132 -21.91 -35.28 14.31
CA LYS A 132 -21.62 -36.72 14.22
C LYS A 132 -20.44 -37.02 13.29
N GLY A 133 -20.07 -36.08 12.40
CA GLY A 133 -19.02 -36.29 11.42
C GLY A 133 -19.51 -37.20 10.29
N ILE A 134 -19.04 -36.96 9.07
CA ILE A 134 -19.52 -37.60 7.81
C ILE A 134 -19.40 -39.15 7.82
N PHE A 135 -18.75 -39.74 8.83
CA PHE A 135 -18.52 -41.18 8.93
C PHE A 135 -19.01 -41.82 10.25
N SER A 136 -19.83 -41.16 11.08
CA SER A 136 -20.38 -41.79 12.29
C SER A 136 -21.20 -43.04 12.03
N ASP A 137 -21.80 -43.11 10.84
CA ASP A 137 -22.78 -44.12 10.48
C ASP A 137 -22.13 -45.29 9.72
N PHE A 138 -20.82 -45.22 9.44
CA PHE A 138 -20.02 -46.34 8.95
C PHE A 138 -19.45 -47.11 10.15
N LYS A 139 -20.25 -48.00 10.72
CA LYS A 139 -19.81 -49.01 11.69
C LYS A 139 -20.10 -50.41 11.17
#